data_AF-C5L528-F1
#
_entry.id   AF-C5L528-F1
#
_cell.length_a   1.000
_cell.length_b   1.000
_cell.length_c   1.000
_cell.angle_alpha   90.00
_cell.angle_beta   90.00
_cell.angle_gamma   90.00
#
_symmetry.space_group_name_H-M   'P 1'
#
loop_
_entity.id
_entity.type
_entity.pdbx_description
1 polymer ?
#
loop_
_entity_poly.entity_id
_entity_poly.type
_entity_poly.pdbx_seq_one_letter_code
_entity_poly.pdbx_strand_id
1 'polypeptide(L)'
;MSCPFMRELWLALGLIDAGHATCMKALKQGYSLTLLLGGTKEQLIPYSPAHDTIVCKSRKGFIYLARGAGKIPIVPCYCFGEQIAYGKQY
;
A
#
# COMPACT_ATOMS: atom_id res chain seq x y z
N MET A 1 15.43 -10.88 -11.95
CA MET A 1 15.97 -11.99 -11.14
C MET A 1 14.98 -12.29 -10.03
N SER A 2 14.29 -13.42 -10.09
CA SER A 2 13.41 -13.88 -9.00
C SER A 2 14.31 -14.50 -7.94
N CYS A 3 14.43 -13.86 -6.77
CA CYS A 3 15.14 -14.48 -5.65
C CYS A 3 14.25 -15.65 -5.15
N PRO A 4 14.69 -16.91 -5.28
CA PRO A 4 13.91 -18.04 -4.78
C PRO A 4 13.71 -17.88 -3.26
N PHE A 5 12.59 -18.36 -2.72
CA PHE A 5 12.16 -18.25 -1.30
C PHE A 5 11.58 -16.91 -0.84
N MET A 6 11.79 -15.80 -1.56
CA MET A 6 11.23 -14.51 -1.14
C MET A 6 9.70 -14.55 -1.04
N ARG A 7 9.01 -15.15 -2.01
CA ARG A 7 7.55 -15.25 -2.01
C ARG A 7 7.04 -16.00 -0.77
N GLU A 8 7.66 -17.12 -0.45
CA GLU A 8 7.29 -17.97 0.67
C GLU A 8 7.51 -17.23 2.00
N LEU A 9 8.60 -16.47 2.12
CA LEU A 9 8.85 -15.61 3.27
C LEU A 9 7.79 -14.51 3.40
N TRP A 10 7.44 -13.82 2.31
CA TRP A 10 6.40 -12.78 2.33
C TRP A 10 5.04 -13.35 2.78
N LEU A 11 4.65 -14.52 2.25
CA LEU A 11 3.42 -15.20 2.66
C LEU A 11 3.44 -15.60 4.13
N ALA A 12 4.58 -16.09 4.64
CA ALA A 12 4.76 -16.42 6.05
C ALA A 12 4.64 -15.19 6.97
N LEU A 13 5.06 -14.02 6.48
CA LEU A 13 4.89 -12.72 7.15
C LEU A 13 3.48 -12.13 7.00
N GLY A 14 2.57 -12.81 6.33
CA GLY A 14 1.18 -12.36 6.14
C GLY A 14 0.99 -11.39 4.98
N LEU A 15 2.00 -11.17 4.13
CA LEU A 15 1.82 -10.40 2.91
C LEU A 15 1.09 -11.26 1.87
N ILE A 16 0.04 -10.68 1.30
CA ILE A 16 -0.79 -11.30 0.28
C ILE A 16 -0.83 -10.41 -0.96
N ASP A 17 -1.27 -10.97 -2.08
CA ASP A 17 -1.50 -10.19 -3.29
C ASP A 17 -2.58 -9.11 -3.07
N ALA A 18 -2.37 -7.92 -3.63
CA ALA A 18 -3.25 -6.77 -3.49
C ALA A 18 -4.51 -6.84 -4.39
N GLY A 19 -4.75 -7.98 -5.04
CA GLY A 19 -5.93 -8.23 -5.86
C GLY A 19 -7.23 -8.14 -5.06
N HIS A 20 -8.28 -7.59 -5.70
CA HIS A 20 -9.57 -7.35 -5.05
C HIS A 20 -10.19 -8.61 -4.41
N ALA A 21 -10.14 -9.76 -5.11
CA ALA A 21 -10.67 -11.02 -4.58
C ALA A 21 -9.92 -11.51 -3.34
N THR A 22 -8.59 -11.40 -3.35
CA THR A 22 -7.71 -11.79 -2.24
C THR A 22 -7.98 -10.91 -1.02
N CYS A 23 -8.01 -9.59 -1.21
CA CYS A 23 -8.34 -8.65 -0.15
C CYS A 23 -9.74 -8.88 0.43
N MET A 24 -10.75 -9.11 -0.43
CA MET A 24 -12.12 -9.40 0.02
C MET A 24 -12.19 -10.68 0.86
N LYS A 25 -11.45 -11.72 0.46
CA LYS A 25 -11.37 -12.97 1.22
C LYS A 25 -10.74 -12.74 2.60
N ALA A 26 -9.64 -12.01 2.68
CA ALA A 26 -8.97 -11.71 3.95
C ALA A 26 -9.88 -10.90 4.90
N LEU A 27 -10.57 -9.87 4.40
CA LEU A 27 -11.53 -9.08 5.19
C LEU A 27 -12.70 -9.94 5.70
N LYS A 28 -13.24 -10.84 4.85
CA LYS A 28 -14.31 -11.77 5.26
C LYS A 28 -13.87 -12.78 6.32
N GLN A 29 -12.58 -13.10 6.36
CA GLN A 29 -11.99 -13.97 7.38
C GLN A 29 -11.69 -13.22 8.70
N GLY A 30 -11.97 -11.91 8.77
CA GLY A 30 -11.79 -11.10 9.97
C GLY A 30 -10.40 -10.48 10.12
N TYR A 31 -9.54 -10.55 9.11
CA TYR A 31 -8.23 -9.91 9.14
C TYR A 31 -8.33 -8.40 8.87
N SER A 32 -7.50 -7.63 9.54
CA SER A 32 -7.22 -6.24 9.16
C SER A 32 -6.28 -6.20 7.95
N LEU A 33 -6.50 -5.28 7.03
CA LEU A 33 -5.63 -5.07 5.87
C LEU A 33 -4.96 -3.70 5.90
N THR A 34 -3.66 -3.69 5.59
CA THR A 34 -2.90 -2.48 5.31
C THR A 34 -2.60 -2.43 3.82
N LEU A 35 -3.07 -1.37 3.16
CA LEU A 35 -2.80 -1.13 1.75
C LEU A 35 -1.82 0.04 1.64
N LEU A 36 -0.64 -0.20 1.07
CA LEU A 36 0.26 0.89 0.70
C LEU A 36 -0.30 1.58 -0.55
N LEU A 37 -0.97 2.70 -0.32
CA LEU A 37 -1.53 3.56 -1.36
C LEU A 37 -0.42 4.42 -1.95
N GLY A 38 0.41 3.81 -2.77
CA GLY A 38 1.57 4.46 -3.37
C GLY A 38 2.26 3.43 -4.22
N GLY A 39 2.26 3.64 -5.54
CA GLY A 39 2.97 2.76 -6.46
C GLY A 39 4.27 3.41 -6.91
N THR A 40 4.83 2.89 -7.98
CA THR A 40 5.95 3.51 -8.70
C THR A 40 5.72 5.00 -8.98
N LYS A 41 4.49 5.43 -9.27
CA LYS A 41 4.18 6.84 -9.53
C LYS A 41 4.53 7.78 -8.38
N GLU A 42 4.28 7.40 -7.14
CA GLU A 42 4.56 8.26 -5.97
C GLU A 42 6.07 8.28 -5.69
N GLN A 43 6.72 7.13 -5.85
CA GLN A 43 8.18 6.99 -5.72
C GLN A 43 8.98 7.76 -6.80
N LEU A 44 8.35 8.08 -7.94
CA LEU A 44 8.97 8.85 -9.02
C LEU A 44 8.77 10.37 -8.87
N ILE A 45 8.00 10.83 -7.88
CA ILE A 45 7.81 12.26 -7.63
C ILE A 45 9.10 12.79 -6.99
N PRO A 46 9.74 13.82 -7.58
CA PRO A 46 10.92 14.41 -6.98
C PRO A 46 10.63 14.97 -5.60
N TYR A 47 11.60 14.83 -4.69
CA TYR A 47 11.50 15.42 -3.36
C TYR A 47 11.32 16.93 -3.45
N SER A 48 10.39 17.44 -2.64
CA SER A 48 10.26 18.87 -2.39
C SER A 48 10.37 19.13 -0.89
N PRO A 49 11.26 20.06 -0.46
CA PRO A 49 11.37 20.42 0.95
C PRO A 49 10.15 21.19 1.48
N ALA A 50 9.23 21.61 0.60
CA ALA A 50 8.08 22.43 0.97
C ALA A 50 6.77 21.64 1.08
N HIS A 51 6.65 20.52 0.37
CA HIS A 51 5.40 19.75 0.34
C HIS A 51 5.61 18.32 -0.16
N ASP A 52 4.73 17.42 0.27
CA ASP A 52 4.63 16.07 -0.25
C ASP A 52 3.39 15.91 -1.15
N THR A 53 3.51 15.07 -2.18
CA THR A 53 2.42 14.83 -3.13
C THR A 53 1.87 13.41 -2.98
N ILE A 54 0.63 13.31 -2.48
CA ILE A 54 -0.05 12.03 -2.26
C ILE A 54 -0.95 11.70 -3.46
N VAL A 55 -0.74 10.55 -4.10
CA VAL A 55 -1.44 10.19 -5.37
C VAL A 55 -2.74 9.41 -5.14
N CYS A 56 -3.34 9.56 -3.95
CA CYS A 56 -4.51 8.79 -3.51
C CYS A 56 -5.84 9.25 -4.15
N LYS A 57 -5.96 10.52 -4.56
CA LYS A 57 -7.24 11.12 -5.00
C LYS A 57 -7.93 10.39 -6.16
N SER A 58 -7.16 9.84 -7.10
CA SER A 58 -7.69 9.08 -8.25
C SER A 58 -7.89 7.59 -7.98
N ARG A 59 -7.31 7.05 -6.90
CA ARG A 59 -7.27 5.61 -6.59
C ARG A 59 -8.37 5.20 -5.61
N LYS A 60 -9.61 5.07 -6.08
CA LYS A 60 -10.78 4.77 -5.21
C LYS A 60 -11.00 3.28 -4.89
N GLY A 61 -10.13 2.38 -5.35
CA GLY A 61 -10.32 0.93 -5.21
C GLY A 61 -10.50 0.45 -3.77
N PHE A 62 -9.69 0.97 -2.85
CA PHE A 62 -9.77 0.62 -1.42
C PHE A 62 -11.10 1.07 -0.77
N ILE A 63 -11.68 2.18 -1.24
CA ILE A 63 -12.99 2.66 -0.79
C ILE A 63 -14.08 1.68 -1.23
N TYR A 64 -14.04 1.24 -2.50
CA TYR A 64 -14.99 0.26 -3.00
C TYR A 64 -14.86 -1.09 -2.28
N LEU A 65 -13.62 -1.51 -1.99
CA LEU A 65 -13.33 -2.72 -1.21
C LEU A 65 -13.95 -2.63 0.19
N ALA A 66 -13.66 -1.55 0.94
CA ALA A 66 -14.18 -1.37 2.30
C ALA A 66 -15.72 -1.28 2.33
N ARG A 67 -16.32 -0.61 1.34
CA ARG A 67 -17.78 -0.57 1.15
C ARG A 67 -18.35 -1.96 0.88
N GLY A 68 -17.75 -2.72 -0.03
CA GLY A 68 -18.22 -4.05 -0.43
C GLY A 68 -18.04 -5.12 0.65
N ALA A 69 -17.06 -4.95 1.54
CA ALA A 69 -16.77 -5.86 2.63
C ALA A 69 -17.64 -5.63 3.89
N GLY A 70 -18.67 -4.79 3.81
CA GLY A 70 -19.61 -4.55 4.92
C GLY A 70 -19.42 -3.21 5.64
N LYS A 71 -18.94 -2.17 4.94
CA LYS A 71 -18.69 -0.81 5.48
C LYS A 71 -17.60 -0.79 6.56
N ILE A 72 -16.46 -1.37 6.23
CA ILE A 72 -15.29 -1.40 7.12
C ILE A 72 -14.70 0.01 7.28
N PRO A 73 -14.35 0.44 8.51
CA PRO A 73 -13.70 1.73 8.73
C PRO A 73 -12.31 1.77 8.08
N ILE A 74 -11.98 2.90 7.46
CA ILE A 74 -10.67 3.14 6.85
C ILE A 74 -9.88 4.06 7.77
N VAL A 75 -8.67 3.65 8.14
CA VAL A 75 -7.73 4.46 8.91
C VAL A 75 -6.65 4.98 7.94
N PRO A 76 -6.66 6.28 7.59
CA PRO A 76 -5.61 6.86 6.76
C PRO A 76 -4.31 6.99 7.56
N CYS A 77 -3.22 6.45 7.01
CA CYS A 77 -1.88 6.61 7.57
C CYS A 77 -0.99 7.27 6.52
N TYR A 78 -0.10 8.15 6.96
CA TYR A 78 0.87 8.81 6.12
C TYR A 78 2.24 8.79 6.81
N CYS A 79 3.27 8.42 6.06
CA CYS A 79 4.66 8.38 6.51
C CYS A 79 5.49 9.24 5.55
N PHE A 80 6.42 10.03 6.10
CA PHE A 80 7.28 10.96 5.34
C PHE A 80 8.75 10.74 5.68
N GLY A 81 9.63 11.36 4.90
CA GLY A 81 11.08 11.33 5.11
C GLY A 81 11.82 10.16 4.49
N GLU A 82 11.14 9.31 3.69
CA GLU A 82 11.82 8.22 3.00
C GLU A 82 12.80 8.75 1.94
N GLN A 83 12.46 9.87 1.29
CA GLN A 83 13.36 10.53 0.34
C GLN A 83 14.59 11.16 1.02
N ILE A 84 14.49 11.55 2.29
CA ILE A 84 15.65 12.05 3.05
C ILE A 84 16.54 10.88 3.46
N ALA A 85 15.95 9.78 3.91
CA ALA A 85 16.67 8.60 4.39
C ALA A 85 17.32 7.79 3.25
N TYR A 86 16.66 7.69 2.09
CA TYR A 86 17.06 6.80 1.00
C TYR A 86 17.23 7.51 -0.36
N GLY A 87 16.85 8.78 -0.48
CA GLY A 87 17.09 9.56 -1.69
C GLY A 87 18.58 9.78 -1.87
N LYS A 88 19.10 9.41 -3.03
CA LYS A 88 20.50 9.67 -3.37
C LYS A 88 20.70 11.19 -3.48
N GLN A 89 21.58 11.72 -2.63
CA GLN A 89 22.15 13.05 -2.75
C GLN A 89 23.08 13.05 -3.98
N TYR A 90 22.59 13.48 -5.14
CA TYR A 90 23.43 13.89 -6.26
C TYR A 90 23.14 15.35 -6.58
#